data_AF-A0A2G2A9W5-F1
#
_entry.id   AF-A0A2G2A9W5-F1
#
_cell.length_a   1.000
_cell.length_b   1.000
_cell.length_c   1.000
_cell.angle_alpha   90.00
_cell.angle_beta   90.00
_cell.angle_gamma   90.00
#
_symmetry.space_group_name_H-M   'P 1'
#
loop_
_entity.id
_entity.type
_entity.pdbx_description
1 polymer ?
#
loop_
_entity_poly.entity_id
_entity_poly.type
_entity_poly.pdbx_seq_one_letter_code
_entity_poly.pdbx_strand_id
1 'polypeptide(L)'
;MESLSPIMLGFLGALAAGSLTAIGAIPVLFGRIPSRATRDLSLGFAAGVMLAASFFSLIIPALDAAELRYTSSAAPAAIVVVAILLGMGAVAFMNEKLPHEHFSTGREGPEAASLRRVWLFIIAITIHNFPEGLAVGVGFGADGMSGGLPLAVGIGLQNAPEGLAVAVSLLGEGYSKGRAWGIAALTGLVEPIGGLLGAGIITISQPILPWGLAFAAGAMLYVISHEIIPETHRNGHQNKATLGLSVGLALMLFLDVWLG
;
A
#
# COMPACT_ATOMS: atom_id res chain seq x y z
N MET A 1 32.04 3.99 9.64
CA MET A 1 30.85 3.23 9.21
C MET A 1 30.37 3.90 7.95
N GLU A 2 30.55 3.27 6.79
CA GLU A 2 30.06 3.82 5.52
C GLU A 2 28.53 3.91 5.61
N SER A 3 27.98 5.12 5.44
CA SER A 3 26.54 5.34 5.37
C SER A 3 26.00 4.65 4.12
N LEU A 4 24.97 3.81 4.28
CA LEU A 4 24.27 3.18 3.16
C LEU A 4 23.75 4.24 2.17
N SER A 5 23.78 3.94 0.87
CA SER A 5 23.23 4.87 -0.13
C SER A 5 21.71 4.99 0.01
N PRO A 6 21.10 6.13 -0.38
CA PRO A 6 19.64 6.30 -0.34
C PRO A 6 18.88 5.22 -1.10
N ILE A 7 19.45 4.74 -2.22
CA ILE A 7 18.91 3.64 -3.02
C ILE A 7 18.90 2.33 -2.23
N MET A 8 19.99 2.03 -1.51
CA MET A 8 20.07 0.85 -0.66
C MET A 8 19.11 0.94 0.52
N LEU A 9 18.98 2.12 1.14
CA LEU A 9 18.01 2.36 2.21
C LEU A 9 16.57 2.18 1.70
N GLY A 10 16.22 2.72 0.54
CA GLY A 10 14.92 2.53 -0.09
C GLY A 10 14.59 1.07 -0.37
N PHE A 11 15.55 0.33 -0.94
CA PHE A 11 15.39 -1.10 -1.19
C PHE A 11 15.22 -1.91 0.12
N LEU A 12 16.09 -1.70 1.11
CA LEU A 12 16.05 -2.44 2.37
C LEU A 12 14.83 -2.08 3.21
N GLY A 13 14.44 -0.80 3.22
CA GLY A 13 13.23 -0.33 3.89
C GLY A 13 11.98 -0.96 3.29
N ALA A 14 11.85 -0.94 1.97
CA ALA A 14 10.72 -1.57 1.27
C ALA A 14 10.74 -3.10 1.38
N LEU A 15 11.91 -3.73 1.44
CA LEU A 15 12.02 -5.17 1.74
C LEU A 15 11.60 -5.50 3.16
N ALA A 16 11.96 -4.68 4.14
CA ALA A 16 11.54 -4.85 5.52
C ALA A 16 10.01 -4.69 5.65
N ALA A 17 9.44 -3.67 5.01
CA ALA A 17 8.00 -3.45 4.94
C ALA A 17 7.29 -4.65 4.28
N GLY A 18 7.71 -5.05 3.07
CA GLY A 18 7.09 -6.16 2.33
C GLY A 18 7.28 -7.53 2.98
N SER A 19 8.32 -7.71 3.80
CA SER A 19 8.49 -8.91 4.62
C SER A 19 7.41 -9.02 5.70
N LEU A 20 6.83 -7.89 6.16
CA LEU A 20 5.73 -7.93 7.12
C LEU A 20 4.44 -8.51 6.51
N THR A 21 4.26 -8.47 5.19
CA THR A 21 3.19 -9.19 4.49
C THR A 21 3.31 -10.70 4.70
N ALA A 22 4.52 -11.24 4.53
CA ALA A 22 4.79 -12.66 4.79
C ALA A 22 4.65 -13.02 6.28
N ILE A 23 5.10 -12.14 7.18
CA ILE A 23 5.01 -12.34 8.63
C ILE A 23 3.55 -12.32 9.10
N GLY A 24 2.74 -11.38 8.62
CA GLY A 24 1.32 -11.30 8.92
C GLY A 24 0.54 -12.54 8.51
N ALA A 25 0.97 -13.22 7.44
CA ALA A 25 0.38 -14.46 6.97
C ALA A 25 0.81 -15.71 7.79
N ILE A 26 1.82 -15.64 8.67
CA ILE A 26 2.32 -16.80 9.44
C ILE A 26 1.23 -17.56 10.23
N PRO A 27 0.24 -16.91 10.89
CA PRO A 27 -0.80 -17.61 11.64
C PRO A 27 -1.53 -18.71 10.82
N VAL A 28 -1.66 -18.52 9.51
CA VAL A 28 -2.26 -19.50 8.59
C VAL A 28 -1.47 -20.82 8.53
N LEU A 29 -0.14 -20.78 8.65
CA LEU A 29 0.70 -21.99 8.67
C LEU A 29 0.35 -22.90 9.85
N PHE A 30 -0.05 -22.31 10.97
CA PHE A 30 -0.48 -23.02 12.17
C PHE A 30 -1.98 -23.33 12.20
N GLY A 31 -2.72 -23.00 11.14
CA GLY A 31 -4.17 -23.18 11.07
C GLY A 31 -4.95 -22.19 11.95
N ARG A 32 -4.34 -21.07 12.35
CA ARG A 32 -5.02 -20.01 13.10
C ARG A 32 -5.63 -19.01 12.12
N ILE A 33 -6.96 -18.97 12.06
CA ILE A 33 -7.71 -18.04 11.23
C ILE A 33 -8.48 -17.08 12.15
N PRO A 34 -8.21 -15.77 12.12
CA PRO A 34 -8.97 -14.81 12.91
C PRO A 34 -10.43 -14.76 12.50
N SER A 35 -11.28 -14.30 13.42
CA SER A 35 -12.69 -14.05 13.12
C SER A 35 -12.83 -13.02 11.98
N ARG A 36 -13.93 -13.07 11.20
CA ARG A 36 -14.22 -12.05 10.17
C ARG A 36 -14.16 -10.63 10.73
N ALA A 37 -14.73 -10.45 11.91
CA ALA A 37 -14.73 -9.19 12.63
C ALA A 37 -13.32 -8.67 12.98
N THR A 38 -12.38 -9.58 13.27
CA THR A 38 -10.97 -9.23 13.50
C THR A 38 -10.27 -8.86 12.19
N ARG A 39 -10.56 -9.57 11.09
CA ARG A 39 -10.02 -9.26 9.77
C ARG A 39 -10.49 -7.89 9.27
N ASP A 40 -11.78 -7.59 9.40
CA ASP A 40 -12.34 -6.29 9.01
C ASP A 40 -11.73 -5.14 9.84
N LEU A 41 -11.45 -5.38 11.13
CA LEU A 41 -10.71 -4.43 11.99
C LEU A 41 -9.26 -4.22 11.49
N SER A 42 -8.54 -5.31 11.20
CA SER A 42 -7.15 -5.25 10.76
C SER A 42 -7.01 -4.60 9.38
N LEU A 43 -7.91 -4.89 8.43
CA LEU A 43 -7.95 -4.22 7.13
C LEU A 43 -8.40 -2.76 7.24
N GLY A 44 -9.32 -2.45 8.16
CA GLY A 44 -9.65 -1.07 8.49
C GLY A 44 -8.42 -0.31 9.00
N PHE A 45 -7.64 -0.93 9.89
CA PHE A 45 -6.36 -0.39 10.36
C PHE A 45 -5.40 -0.10 9.20
N ALA A 46 -5.28 -1.02 8.24
CA ALA A 46 -4.45 -0.80 7.06
C ALA A 46 -4.89 0.43 6.25
N ALA A 47 -6.19 0.53 5.93
CA ALA A 47 -6.74 1.73 5.28
C ALA A 47 -6.47 3.03 6.05
N GLY A 48 -6.54 3.00 7.38
CA GLY A 48 -6.22 4.14 8.23
C GLY A 48 -4.77 4.59 8.11
N VAL A 49 -3.83 3.64 8.17
CA VAL A 49 -2.39 3.91 8.00
C VAL A 49 -2.11 4.50 6.61
N MET A 50 -2.62 3.88 5.55
CA MET A 50 -2.44 4.36 4.17
C MET A 50 -3.02 5.76 3.98
N LEU A 51 -4.20 6.04 4.56
CA LEU A 51 -4.83 7.34 4.46
C LEU A 51 -3.98 8.43 5.10
N ALA A 52 -3.48 8.20 6.32
CA ALA A 52 -2.57 9.12 6.99
C ALA A 52 -1.27 9.31 6.22
N ALA A 53 -0.61 8.23 5.80
CA ALA A 53 0.63 8.29 5.03
C ALA A 53 0.47 9.08 3.72
N SER A 54 -0.68 8.94 3.04
CA SER A 54 -1.00 9.69 1.82
C SER A 54 -0.96 11.20 2.05
N PHE A 55 -1.54 11.70 3.15
CA PHE A 55 -1.56 13.13 3.43
C PHE A 55 -0.25 13.63 4.03
N PHE A 56 0.20 13.00 5.12
CA PHE A 56 1.28 13.53 5.96
C PHE A 56 2.66 13.21 5.43
N SER A 57 2.87 11.99 4.92
CA SER A 57 4.19 11.53 4.50
C SER A 57 4.40 11.63 2.98
N LEU A 58 3.37 11.99 2.20
CA LEU A 58 3.45 12.10 0.75
C LEU A 58 2.97 13.46 0.21
N ILE A 59 1.70 13.83 0.41
CA ILE A 59 1.14 15.07 -0.17
C ILE A 59 1.79 16.32 0.41
N ILE A 60 1.94 16.41 1.73
CA ILE A 60 2.57 17.56 2.38
C ILE A 60 4.05 17.70 1.94
N PRO A 61 4.89 16.65 2.04
CA PRO A 61 6.26 16.71 1.53
C PRO A 61 6.34 17.04 0.03
N ALA A 62 5.36 16.61 -0.78
CA ALA A 62 5.30 16.98 -2.20
C ALA A 62 5.07 18.48 -2.41
N LEU A 63 4.18 19.08 -1.61
CA LEU A 63 3.91 20.51 -1.64
C LEU A 63 5.15 21.29 -1.20
N ASP A 64 5.77 20.92 -0.08
CA ASP A 64 6.97 21.58 0.45
C ASP A 64 8.13 21.53 -0.57
N ALA A 65 8.35 20.35 -1.18
CA ALA A 65 9.37 20.18 -2.21
C ALA A 65 9.09 21.01 -3.48
N ALA A 66 7.81 21.24 -3.81
CA ALA A 66 7.43 22.09 -4.94
C ALA A 66 7.56 23.58 -4.61
N GLU A 67 7.20 24.02 -3.39
CA GLU A 67 7.32 25.41 -2.94
C GLU A 67 8.77 25.89 -2.95
N LEU A 68 9.72 25.02 -2.58
CA LEU A 68 11.15 25.32 -2.67
C LEU A 68 11.65 25.58 -4.10
N ARG A 69 10.88 25.18 -5.11
CA ARG A 69 11.28 25.24 -6.53
C ARG A 69 10.56 26.30 -7.34
N TYR A 70 9.29 26.57 -7.04
CA TYR A 70 8.46 27.45 -7.85
C TYR A 70 8.09 28.71 -7.08
N THR A 71 8.42 29.87 -7.63
CA THR A 71 8.18 31.18 -7.01
C THR A 71 6.74 31.69 -7.14
N SER A 72 5.91 31.05 -7.99
CA SER A 72 4.50 31.41 -8.13
C SER A 72 3.65 30.73 -7.05
N SER A 73 2.69 31.44 -6.48
CA SER A 73 1.82 30.93 -5.42
C SER A 73 0.93 29.73 -5.81
N ALA A 74 0.61 29.55 -7.09
CA ALA A 74 -0.30 28.49 -7.55
C ALA A 74 0.39 27.24 -8.12
N ALA A 75 1.65 27.33 -8.55
CA ALA A 75 2.30 26.21 -9.25
C ALA A 75 2.53 24.97 -8.36
N PRO A 76 2.98 25.08 -7.09
CA PRO A 76 3.14 23.92 -6.22
C PRO A 76 1.86 23.11 -6.07
N ALA A 77 0.76 23.79 -5.76
CA ALA A 77 -0.56 23.17 -5.65
C ALA A 77 -1.02 22.53 -6.97
N ALA A 78 -0.84 23.21 -8.11
CA ALA A 78 -1.21 22.67 -9.41
C ALA A 78 -0.43 21.39 -9.75
N ILE A 79 0.87 21.35 -9.49
CA ILE A 79 1.72 20.17 -9.71
C ILE A 79 1.23 18.99 -8.88
N VAL A 80 1.03 19.20 -7.57
CA VAL A 80 0.59 18.13 -6.66
C VAL A 80 -0.79 17.63 -7.04
N VAL A 81 -1.75 18.51 -7.36
CA VAL A 81 -3.09 18.10 -7.80
C VAL A 81 -3.04 17.28 -9.10
N VAL A 82 -2.27 17.73 -10.10
CA VAL A 82 -2.13 16.99 -11.36
C VAL A 82 -1.48 15.62 -11.10
N ALA A 83 -0.43 15.57 -10.30
CA ALA A 83 0.25 14.32 -9.97
C ALA A 83 -0.65 13.34 -9.21
N ILE A 84 -1.44 13.79 -8.24
CA ILE A 84 -2.45 12.98 -7.55
C ILE A 84 -3.44 12.40 -8.55
N LEU A 85 -4.00 13.22 -9.44
CA LEU A 85 -4.97 12.76 -10.43
C LEU A 85 -4.36 11.77 -11.43
N LEU A 86 -3.09 11.96 -11.81
CA LEU A 86 -2.36 11.00 -12.63
C LEU A 86 -2.14 9.66 -11.89
N GLY A 87 -1.80 9.70 -10.60
CA GLY A 87 -1.68 8.50 -9.75
C GLY A 87 -2.99 7.74 -9.63
N MET A 88 -4.07 8.43 -9.28
CA MET A 88 -5.42 7.86 -9.23
C MET A 88 -5.83 7.28 -10.59
N GLY A 89 -5.63 8.05 -11.67
CA GLY A 89 -5.98 7.63 -13.02
C GLY A 89 -5.17 6.43 -13.52
N ALA A 90 -3.89 6.34 -13.17
CA ALA A 90 -3.04 5.20 -13.51
C ALA A 90 -3.56 3.92 -12.84
N VAL A 91 -3.85 3.95 -11.54
CA VAL A 91 -4.42 2.79 -10.84
C VAL A 91 -5.82 2.48 -11.35
N ALA A 92 -6.66 3.48 -11.60
CA ALA A 92 -7.99 3.28 -12.16
C ALA A 92 -7.95 2.61 -13.54
N PHE A 93 -7.02 3.04 -14.40
CA PHE A 93 -6.81 2.44 -15.72
C PHE A 93 -6.29 1.00 -15.61
N MET A 94 -5.34 0.75 -14.70
CA MET A 94 -4.88 -0.62 -14.43
C MET A 94 -6.02 -1.50 -13.94
N ASN A 95 -6.83 -1.00 -13.01
CA ASN A 95 -8.01 -1.67 -12.49
C ASN A 95 -9.02 -1.98 -13.60
N GLU A 96 -9.30 -1.05 -14.51
CA GLU A 96 -10.24 -1.27 -15.63
C GLU A 96 -9.70 -2.25 -16.69
N LYS A 97 -8.39 -2.21 -16.96
CA LYS A 97 -7.74 -3.10 -17.95
C LYS A 97 -7.51 -4.51 -17.43
N LEU A 98 -7.32 -4.64 -16.13
CA LEU A 98 -7.39 -5.94 -15.47
C LEU A 98 -8.84 -6.41 -15.51
N PRO A 99 -9.11 -7.69 -15.78
CA PRO A 99 -10.45 -8.19 -16.02
C PRO A 99 -11.32 -8.14 -14.76
N HIS A 100 -11.84 -6.97 -14.42
CA HIS A 100 -12.79 -6.74 -13.34
C HIS A 100 -14.21 -6.87 -13.94
N GLU A 101 -14.68 -8.12 -14.04
CA GLU A 101 -16.06 -8.50 -14.38
C GLU A 101 -16.70 -7.79 -15.59
N HIS A 102 -16.60 -8.41 -16.77
CA HIS A 102 -17.73 -8.66 -17.71
C HIS A 102 -17.24 -9.65 -18.80
N PHE A 103 -17.00 -10.91 -18.42
CA PHE A 103 -16.91 -11.99 -19.40
C PHE A 103 -17.75 -13.19 -18.92
N SER A 104 -18.98 -13.21 -19.41
CA SER A 104 -19.70 -14.44 -19.71
C SER A 104 -18.85 -15.21 -20.72
N THR A 105 -18.07 -16.20 -20.25
CA THR A 105 -17.68 -17.44 -20.97
C THR A 105 -16.54 -18.13 -20.21
N GLY A 106 -16.88 -19.13 -19.40
CA GLY A 106 -15.89 -20.06 -18.82
C GLY A 106 -16.33 -20.66 -17.47
N ARG A 107 -16.33 -22.00 -17.38
CA ARG A 107 -16.71 -22.87 -16.23
C ARG A 107 -17.71 -22.22 -15.27
N GLU A 108 -19.00 -22.35 -15.58
CA GLU A 108 -20.07 -21.91 -14.71
C GLU A 108 -20.21 -22.82 -13.48
N GLY A 109 -19.98 -22.23 -12.31
CA GLY A 109 -20.22 -22.81 -10.99
C GLY A 109 -19.89 -21.79 -9.89
N PRO A 110 -20.58 -21.81 -8.73
CA PRO A 110 -20.35 -20.85 -7.65
C PRO A 110 -18.91 -20.84 -7.12
N GLU A 111 -18.22 -21.98 -7.20
CA GLU A 111 -16.80 -22.13 -6.82
C GLU A 111 -15.85 -21.42 -7.78
N ALA A 112 -16.04 -21.55 -9.10
CA ALA A 112 -15.19 -20.89 -10.10
C ALA A 112 -15.30 -19.36 -10.03
N ALA A 113 -16.50 -18.84 -9.71
CA ALA A 113 -16.71 -17.42 -9.47
C ALA A 113 -16.03 -16.94 -8.17
N SER A 114 -15.97 -17.78 -7.13
CA SER A 114 -15.31 -17.45 -5.86
C SER A 114 -13.79 -17.38 -6.00
N LEU A 115 -13.19 -18.42 -6.60
CA LEU A 115 -11.76 -18.45 -6.87
C LEU A 115 -11.31 -17.28 -7.76
N ARG A 116 -12.11 -16.92 -8.77
CA ARG A 116 -11.84 -15.74 -9.61
C ARG A 116 -11.80 -14.45 -8.79
N ARG A 117 -12.77 -14.23 -7.89
CA ARG A 117 -12.77 -13.04 -7.01
C ARG A 117 -11.55 -12.99 -6.11
N VAL A 118 -11.15 -14.14 -5.54
CA VAL A 118 -9.93 -14.23 -4.70
C VAL A 118 -8.69 -13.86 -5.50
N TRP A 119 -8.55 -14.33 -6.74
CA TRP A 119 -7.40 -13.97 -7.57
C TRP A 119 -7.41 -12.51 -8.02
N LEU A 120 -8.57 -11.93 -8.34
CA LEU A 120 -8.68 -10.50 -8.62
C LEU A 120 -8.24 -9.67 -7.42
N PHE A 121 -8.69 -10.02 -6.21
CA PHE A 121 -8.26 -9.39 -4.96
C PHE A 121 -6.74 -9.50 -4.73
N ILE A 122 -6.14 -10.66 -5.00
CA ILE A 122 -4.69 -10.86 -4.87
C ILE A 122 -3.92 -10.01 -5.86
N ILE A 123 -4.37 -9.97 -7.13
CA ILE A 123 -3.73 -9.17 -8.18
C ILE A 123 -3.83 -7.68 -7.82
N ALA A 124 -4.98 -7.23 -7.34
CA ALA A 124 -5.20 -5.88 -6.87
C ALA A 124 -4.19 -5.53 -5.75
N ILE A 125 -4.14 -6.30 -4.66
CA ILE A 125 -3.15 -6.11 -3.57
C ILE A 125 -1.72 -6.09 -4.11
N THR A 126 -1.36 -7.03 -4.99
CA THR A 126 0.00 -7.09 -5.57
C THR A 126 0.37 -5.80 -6.29
N ILE A 127 -0.59 -5.19 -6.99
CA ILE A 127 -0.39 -3.92 -7.67
C ILE A 127 -0.28 -2.76 -6.68
N HIS A 128 -1.01 -2.81 -5.56
CA HIS A 128 -0.98 -1.78 -4.51
C HIS A 128 0.31 -1.78 -3.69
N ASN A 129 0.93 -2.94 -3.55
CA ASN A 129 2.25 -3.08 -2.95
C ASN A 129 3.34 -2.33 -3.74
N PHE A 130 3.12 -2.06 -5.04
CA PHE A 130 4.08 -1.29 -5.83
C PHE A 130 4.13 0.21 -5.42
N PRO A 131 3.01 0.96 -5.39
CA PRO A 131 2.97 2.32 -4.83
C PRO A 131 3.50 2.42 -3.39
N GLU A 132 3.25 1.43 -2.54
CA GLU A 132 3.77 1.40 -1.17
C GLU A 132 5.29 1.30 -1.13
N GLY A 133 5.85 0.36 -1.88
CA GLY A 133 7.30 0.27 -2.05
C GLY A 133 7.88 1.56 -2.61
N LEU A 134 7.24 2.14 -3.63
CA LEU A 134 7.63 3.40 -4.23
C LEU A 134 7.65 4.54 -3.20
N ALA A 135 6.62 4.65 -2.36
CA ALA A 135 6.53 5.64 -1.28
C ALA A 135 7.71 5.50 -0.30
N VAL A 136 7.99 4.29 0.19
CA VAL A 136 9.13 4.03 1.07
C VAL A 136 10.44 4.45 0.39
N GLY A 137 10.63 4.07 -0.87
CA GLY A 137 11.81 4.44 -1.65
C GLY A 137 11.99 5.94 -1.82
N VAL A 138 10.92 6.65 -2.17
CA VAL A 138 10.93 8.10 -2.33
C VAL A 138 11.25 8.80 -1.00
N GLY A 139 10.67 8.34 0.12
CA GLY A 139 10.98 8.89 1.45
C GLY A 139 12.46 8.76 1.82
N PHE A 140 13.05 7.58 1.61
CA PHE A 140 14.49 7.38 1.80
C PHE A 140 15.36 8.16 0.80
N GLY A 141 14.89 8.32 -0.43
CA GLY A 141 15.58 9.07 -1.48
C GLY A 141 15.60 10.57 -1.24
N ALA A 142 14.55 11.13 -0.63
CA ALA A 142 14.41 12.56 -0.37
C ALA A 142 15.17 12.97 0.90
N ASP A 143 14.86 12.34 2.04
CA ASP A 143 15.31 12.78 3.37
C ASP A 143 16.01 11.67 4.15
N GLY A 144 16.39 10.57 3.50
CA GLY A 144 17.09 9.47 4.17
C GLY A 144 16.23 8.85 5.27
N MET A 145 16.82 8.68 6.47
CA MET A 145 16.14 8.02 7.57
C MET A 145 14.91 8.79 8.09
N SER A 146 14.92 10.12 8.08
CA SER A 146 13.79 10.90 8.60
C SER A 146 12.56 10.78 7.72
N GLY A 147 12.71 10.82 6.39
CA GLY A 147 11.57 10.64 5.47
C GLY A 147 11.16 9.17 5.28
N GLY A 148 12.14 8.27 5.20
CA GLY A 148 11.86 6.86 4.85
C GLY A 148 11.41 5.98 6.01
N LEU A 149 11.88 6.24 7.24
CA LEU A 149 11.58 5.37 8.39
C LEU A 149 10.10 5.42 8.82
N PRO A 150 9.43 6.58 8.95
CA PRO A 150 8.01 6.63 9.28
C PRO A 150 7.17 5.85 8.26
N LEU A 151 7.45 6.04 6.96
CA LEU A 151 6.81 5.34 5.86
C LEU A 151 7.05 3.82 5.92
N ALA A 152 8.30 3.37 6.07
CA ALA A 152 8.63 1.94 6.11
C ALA A 152 7.98 1.24 7.31
N VAL A 153 7.95 1.88 8.48
CA VAL A 153 7.31 1.32 9.68
C VAL A 153 5.80 1.29 9.52
N GLY A 154 5.18 2.39 9.08
CA GLY A 154 3.74 2.46 8.84
C GLY A 154 3.27 1.42 7.84
N ILE A 155 3.87 1.40 6.65
CA ILE A 155 3.57 0.44 5.58
C ILE A 155 3.88 -0.99 6.03
N GLY A 156 4.96 -1.23 6.75
CA GLY A 156 5.20 -2.56 7.34
C GLY A 156 4.07 -3.00 8.28
N LEU A 157 3.59 -2.11 9.15
CA LEU A 157 2.54 -2.46 10.11
C LEU A 157 1.21 -2.81 9.45
N GLN A 158 0.86 -2.13 8.35
CA GLN A 158 -0.38 -2.39 7.62
C GLN A 158 -0.29 -3.61 6.68
N ASN A 159 0.89 -3.91 6.17
CA ASN A 159 1.17 -5.09 5.35
C ASN A 159 0.84 -6.41 6.04
N ALA A 160 1.06 -6.50 7.36
CA ALA A 160 0.76 -7.71 8.11
C ALA A 160 -0.74 -8.11 8.06
N PRO A 161 -1.69 -7.20 8.36
CA PRO A 161 -3.11 -7.37 8.06
C PRO A 161 -3.43 -7.83 6.63
N GLU A 162 -2.80 -7.23 5.62
CA GLU A 162 -3.08 -7.54 4.22
C GLU A 162 -2.60 -8.93 3.80
N GLY A 163 -1.37 -9.29 4.17
CA GLY A 163 -0.82 -10.62 3.93
C GLY A 163 -1.66 -11.72 4.58
N LEU A 164 -2.19 -11.45 5.79
CA LEU A 164 -3.14 -12.35 6.44
C LEU A 164 -4.45 -12.46 5.66
N ALA A 165 -4.98 -11.35 5.14
CA ALA A 165 -6.20 -11.34 4.35
C ALA A 165 -6.04 -12.16 3.05
N VAL A 166 -4.93 -12.00 2.33
CA VAL A 166 -4.59 -12.79 1.15
C VAL A 166 -4.53 -14.28 1.48
N ALA A 167 -3.78 -14.64 2.51
CA ALA A 167 -3.60 -16.04 2.90
C ALA A 167 -4.92 -16.69 3.33
N VAL A 168 -5.75 -16.00 4.11
CA VAL A 168 -7.06 -16.51 4.56
C VAL A 168 -8.03 -16.69 3.38
N SER A 169 -8.03 -15.79 2.40
CA SER A 169 -8.88 -15.90 1.21
C SER A 169 -8.53 -17.15 0.39
N LEU A 170 -7.23 -17.46 0.21
CA LEU A 170 -6.77 -18.66 -0.48
C LEU A 170 -7.10 -19.95 0.28
N LEU A 171 -7.00 -19.95 1.62
CA LEU A 171 -7.46 -21.08 2.43
C LEU A 171 -8.96 -21.35 2.23
N GLY A 172 -9.76 -20.30 2.10
CA GLY A 172 -11.20 -20.40 1.83
C GLY A 172 -11.53 -21.11 0.51
N GLU A 173 -10.64 -21.00 -0.48
CA GLU A 173 -10.71 -21.67 -1.78
C GLU A 173 -10.02 -23.05 -1.79
N GLY A 174 -9.65 -23.58 -0.62
CA GLY A 174 -9.09 -24.93 -0.49
C GLY A 174 -7.59 -25.04 -0.79
N TYR A 175 -6.85 -23.94 -0.90
CA TYR A 175 -5.40 -23.98 -1.05
C TYR A 175 -4.73 -24.51 0.23
N SER A 176 -3.60 -25.21 0.07
CA SER A 176 -2.82 -25.65 1.22
C SER A 176 -2.19 -24.46 1.96
N LYS A 177 -2.01 -24.59 3.27
CA LYS A 177 -1.45 -23.53 4.14
C LYS A 177 -0.15 -22.94 3.61
N GLY A 178 0.78 -23.79 3.16
CA GLY A 178 2.06 -23.35 2.61
C GLY A 178 1.92 -22.60 1.29
N ARG A 179 0.97 -22.99 0.41
CA ARG A 179 0.70 -22.27 -0.84
C ARG A 179 0.03 -20.92 -0.57
N ALA A 180 -0.94 -20.87 0.34
CA ALA A 180 -1.62 -19.64 0.73
C ALA A 180 -0.64 -18.61 1.31
N TRP A 181 0.22 -19.05 2.24
CA TRP A 181 1.29 -18.22 2.80
C TRP A 181 2.31 -17.79 1.74
N GLY A 182 2.75 -18.71 0.88
CA GLY A 182 3.73 -18.42 -0.16
C GLY A 182 3.23 -17.38 -1.16
N ILE A 183 1.96 -17.46 -1.59
CA ILE A 183 1.36 -16.45 -2.46
C ILE A 183 1.27 -15.10 -1.76
N ALA A 184 0.84 -15.04 -0.48
CA ALA A 184 0.83 -13.80 0.30
C ALA A 184 2.23 -13.19 0.45
N ALA A 185 3.27 -14.01 0.66
CA ALA A 185 4.64 -13.52 0.71
C ALA A 185 5.10 -12.93 -0.62
N LEU A 186 4.72 -13.55 -1.75
CA LEU A 186 5.08 -13.07 -3.08
C LEU A 186 4.47 -11.71 -3.41
N THR A 187 3.27 -11.39 -2.91
CA THR A 187 2.68 -10.06 -3.13
C THR A 187 3.52 -8.96 -2.47
N GLY A 188 4.04 -9.21 -1.25
CA GLY A 188 4.93 -8.27 -0.54
C GLY A 188 6.29 -8.06 -1.20
N LEU A 189 6.78 -9.02 -2.00
CA LEU A 189 8.08 -8.89 -2.69
C LEU A 189 8.07 -7.90 -3.85
N VAL A 190 6.92 -7.33 -4.20
CA VAL A 190 6.82 -6.23 -5.16
C VAL A 190 7.34 -4.92 -4.56
N GLU A 191 7.21 -4.72 -3.25
CA GLU A 191 7.64 -3.49 -2.57
C GLU A 191 9.13 -3.17 -2.76
N PRO A 192 10.10 -4.09 -2.59
CA PRO A 192 11.51 -3.81 -2.86
C PRO A 192 11.78 -3.24 -4.26
N ILE A 193 11.01 -3.67 -5.26
CA ILE A 193 11.13 -3.16 -6.64
C ILE A 193 10.65 -1.70 -6.67
N GLY A 194 9.51 -1.41 -6.06
CA GLY A 194 9.02 -0.04 -5.86
C GLY A 194 10.04 0.83 -5.10
N GLY A 195 10.60 0.32 -3.99
CA GLY A 195 11.56 1.03 -3.16
C GLY A 195 12.85 1.39 -3.88
N LEU A 196 13.36 0.45 -4.68
CA LEU A 196 14.52 0.68 -5.53
C LEU A 196 14.24 1.77 -6.57
N LEU A 197 13.12 1.69 -7.27
CA LEU A 197 12.74 2.65 -8.31
C LEU A 197 12.46 4.04 -7.71
N GLY A 198 11.75 4.09 -6.58
CA GLY A 198 11.41 5.32 -5.87
C GLY A 198 12.67 6.07 -5.45
N ALA A 199 13.56 5.42 -4.71
CA ALA A 199 14.82 6.02 -4.28
C ALA A 199 15.72 6.39 -5.47
N GLY A 200 15.72 5.56 -6.54
CA GLY A 200 16.47 5.81 -7.76
C GLY A 200 16.03 7.07 -8.49
N ILE A 201 14.72 7.25 -8.71
CA ILE A 201 14.15 8.41 -9.41
C ILE A 201 14.51 9.71 -8.70
N ILE A 202 14.42 9.74 -7.37
CA ILE A 202 14.73 10.93 -6.57
C ILE A 202 16.23 11.25 -6.59
N THR A 203 17.08 10.24 -6.53
CA THR A 203 18.53 10.41 -6.60
C THR A 203 18.97 10.97 -7.96
N ILE A 204 18.24 10.65 -9.04
CA ILE A 204 18.56 11.11 -10.40
C ILE A 204 18.00 12.51 -10.68
N SER A 205 16.81 12.85 -10.17
CA SER A 205 16.13 14.10 -10.51
C SER A 205 15.27 14.64 -9.37
N GLN A 206 15.87 15.53 -8.58
CA GLN A 206 15.17 16.35 -7.58
C GLN A 206 13.92 17.10 -8.11
N PRO A 207 13.88 17.62 -9.37
CA PRO A 207 12.64 18.19 -9.92
C PRO A 207 11.43 17.24 -9.98
N ILE A 208 11.66 15.93 -10.03
CA ILE A 208 10.61 14.92 -10.14
C ILE A 208 10.01 14.59 -8.76
N LEU A 209 10.68 14.97 -7.67
CA LEU A 209 10.26 14.61 -6.31
C LEU A 209 8.79 14.96 -5.98
N PRO A 210 8.30 16.21 -6.21
CA PRO A 210 6.90 16.54 -5.96
C PRO A 210 5.92 15.69 -6.76
N TRP A 211 6.28 15.38 -8.01
CA TRP A 211 5.46 14.56 -8.90
C TRP A 211 5.40 13.12 -8.41
N GLY A 212 6.53 12.55 -8.01
CA GLY A 212 6.62 11.16 -7.53
C GLY A 212 5.85 10.94 -6.24
N LEU A 213 6.04 11.81 -5.23
CA LEU A 213 5.32 11.75 -3.96
C LEU A 213 3.80 11.88 -4.15
N ALA A 214 3.35 12.90 -4.87
CA ALA A 214 1.95 13.17 -5.10
C ALA A 214 1.27 12.10 -5.98
N PHE A 215 1.99 11.54 -6.96
CA PHE A 215 1.53 10.40 -7.74
C PHE A 215 1.33 9.16 -6.86
N ALA A 216 2.29 8.83 -5.99
CA ALA A 216 2.16 7.71 -5.05
C ALA A 216 0.98 7.90 -4.09
N ALA A 217 0.77 9.12 -3.58
CA ALA A 217 -0.38 9.43 -2.75
C ALA A 217 -1.71 9.26 -3.50
N GLY A 218 -1.80 9.77 -4.74
CA GLY A 218 -2.99 9.59 -5.56
C GLY A 218 -3.30 8.12 -5.84
N ALA A 219 -2.29 7.33 -6.19
CA ALA A 219 -2.43 5.88 -6.34
C ALA A 219 -3.00 5.24 -5.07
N MET A 220 -2.43 5.53 -3.89
CA MET A 220 -2.87 4.99 -2.61
C MET A 220 -4.31 5.41 -2.24
N LEU A 221 -4.67 6.67 -2.47
CA LEU A 221 -6.02 7.19 -2.21
C LEU A 221 -7.11 6.49 -3.05
N TYR A 222 -6.80 6.19 -4.33
CA TYR A 222 -7.73 5.43 -5.17
C TYR A 222 -8.03 4.06 -4.56
N VAL A 223 -7.01 3.34 -4.12
CA VAL A 223 -7.11 1.97 -3.55
C VAL A 223 -7.94 1.96 -2.27
N ILE A 224 -7.61 2.86 -1.34
CA ILE A 224 -8.34 2.98 -0.07
C ILE A 224 -9.83 3.18 -0.32
N SER A 225 -10.16 4.10 -1.24
CA SER A 225 -11.53 4.47 -1.55
C SER A 225 -12.29 3.41 -2.34
N HIS A 226 -11.66 2.82 -3.36
CA HIS A 226 -12.33 1.93 -4.30
C HIS A 226 -12.41 0.49 -3.80
N GLU A 227 -11.49 0.08 -2.91
CA GLU A 227 -11.35 -1.32 -2.51
C GLU A 227 -11.45 -1.53 -1.00
N ILE A 228 -10.53 -0.98 -0.21
CA ILE A 228 -10.38 -1.39 1.20
C ILE A 228 -11.56 -0.92 2.06
N ILE A 229 -11.95 0.35 1.95
CA ILE A 229 -13.09 0.87 2.72
C ILE A 229 -14.39 0.13 2.34
N PRO A 230 -14.75 0.01 1.05
CA PRO A 230 -15.92 -0.77 0.65
C PRO A 230 -15.89 -2.22 1.14
N GLU A 231 -14.78 -2.94 0.99
CA GLU A 231 -14.70 -4.35 1.33
C GLU A 231 -14.92 -4.60 2.83
N THR A 232 -14.29 -3.81 3.69
CA THR A 232 -14.44 -3.93 5.15
C THR A 232 -15.84 -3.58 5.64
N HIS A 233 -16.60 -2.78 4.88
CA HIS A 233 -17.95 -2.34 5.26
C HIS A 233 -19.07 -3.24 4.74
N ARG A 234 -18.76 -4.22 3.87
CA ARG A 234 -19.74 -5.14 3.29
C ARG A 234 -20.12 -6.32 4.19
N ASN A 235 -19.30 -6.62 5.21
CA ASN A 235 -19.42 -7.84 6.01
C ASN A 235 -20.17 -7.68 7.34
N GLY A 236 -20.81 -6.54 7.60
CA GLY A 236 -21.59 -6.30 8.82
C GLY A 236 -20.77 -5.95 10.08
N HIS A 237 -19.46 -5.71 9.94
CA HIS A 237 -18.57 -5.30 11.03
C HIS A 237 -18.07 -3.86 10.87
N GLN A 238 -18.88 -2.97 10.29
CA GLN A 238 -18.50 -1.59 9.96
C GLN A 238 -17.88 -0.87 11.16
N ASN A 239 -18.49 -0.97 12.34
CA ASN A 239 -17.97 -0.32 13.55
C ASN A 239 -16.53 -0.74 13.91
N LYS A 240 -16.18 -2.01 13.69
CA LYS A 240 -14.83 -2.52 13.94
C LYS A 240 -13.86 -2.10 12.85
N ALA A 241 -14.30 -2.08 11.60
CA ALA A 241 -13.53 -1.54 10.48
C ALA A 241 -13.22 -0.05 10.70
N THR A 242 -14.22 0.75 11.07
CA THR A 242 -14.05 2.18 11.41
C THR A 242 -13.12 2.37 12.62
N LEU A 243 -13.23 1.54 13.67
CA LEU A 243 -12.30 1.59 14.78
C LEU A 243 -10.87 1.30 14.33
N GLY A 244 -10.68 0.26 13.51
CA GLY A 244 -9.39 -0.06 12.91
C GLY A 244 -8.84 1.15 12.16
N LEU A 245 -9.63 1.73 11.26
CA LEU A 245 -9.28 2.91 10.47
C LEU A 245 -8.84 4.08 11.34
N SER A 246 -9.62 4.42 12.37
CA SER A 246 -9.27 5.50 13.30
C SER A 246 -7.96 5.24 14.04
N VAL A 247 -7.73 4.01 14.49
CA VAL A 247 -6.49 3.62 15.19
C VAL A 247 -5.29 3.64 14.23
N GLY A 248 -5.44 3.12 13.02
CA GLY A 248 -4.39 3.12 12.00
C GLY A 248 -3.98 4.52 11.60
N LEU A 249 -4.96 5.41 11.37
CA LEU A 249 -4.73 6.81 11.07
C LEU A 249 -3.99 7.51 12.21
N ALA A 250 -4.47 7.37 13.46
CA ALA A 250 -3.86 8.01 14.62
C ALA A 250 -2.43 7.49 14.88
N LEU A 251 -2.21 6.18 14.72
CA LEU A 251 -0.89 5.59 14.87
C LEU A 251 0.07 6.10 13.78
N MET A 252 -0.35 6.11 12.52
CA MET A 252 0.52 6.57 11.44
C MET A 252 0.84 8.06 11.58
N LEU A 253 -0.12 8.90 11.94
CA LEU A 253 0.13 10.31 12.26
C LEU A 253 1.14 10.45 13.41
N PHE A 254 1.00 9.64 14.46
CA PHE A 254 1.96 9.64 15.56
C PHE A 254 3.37 9.22 15.09
N LEU A 255 3.47 8.20 14.24
CA LEU A 255 4.74 7.73 13.70
C LEU A 255 5.41 8.79 12.82
N ASP A 256 4.65 9.45 11.95
CA ASP A 256 5.09 10.55 11.11
C ASP A 256 5.70 11.67 11.97
N VAL A 257 4.92 12.24 12.89
CA VAL A 257 5.38 13.33 13.77
C VAL A 257 6.53 12.93 14.69
N TRP A 258 6.58 11.68 15.14
CA TRP A 258 7.61 11.22 16.08
C TRP A 258 8.93 10.87 15.39
N LEU A 259 8.88 10.29 14.18
CA LEU A 259 10.04 9.74 13.49
C LEU A 259 10.60 10.67 12.40
N GLY A 260 9.85 11.68 11.93
CA GLY A 260 10.35 12.67 10.97
C GLY A 260 9.28 13.55 10.37
#